data_AF-A0A3M1EBQ2-F1
#
_entry.id   AF-A0A3M1EBQ2-F1
#
_cell.length_a   1.000
_cell.length_b   1.000
_cell.length_c   1.000
_cell.angle_alpha   90.00
_cell.angle_beta   90.00
_cell.angle_gamma   90.00
#
_symmetry.space_group_name_H-M   'P 1'
#
loop_
_entity.id
_entity.type
_entity.pdbx_description
1 polymer ?
#
loop_
_entity_poly.entity_id
_entity_poly.type
_entity_poly.pdbx_seq_one_letter_code
_entity_poly.pdbx_strand_id
1 'polypeptide(L)'
;MNHRFPSVGGPFFLLLLLLLLLFVGAAAPRYGGEVVIALPPPLEVVPPPLAEGAAARFLDLHLYETLFRIDEGGVPRPNLLIGASWEVEEGRRFRFRLLPDLHFHDGVLLTAHDVVASLRRLLDPRVDSPYWWILRDVEGGEAFHRGEGTRVGIVAPDPFTVEITFSRPVSDLPLRLAHPATAVMPRHRKLASSLPVGSGPFRFIEARKGRIVLAANPQHHEGRPFLDRIVVVEERVDRTPERRIDLHFRDPAPRFPELEAKERFLPPASTTLLLWNRGKAAIAEGERALRAAIDKGDLVRTYLAPGTEPGRGILPDRTVFYAALRHEGTQAPPFPPSRAEGPKIRFLVPKGGETVRRLARRIEVFLEEKLGWHARIEFLEERTLQRRLAAGRFDLALLFWHAAFPDPFLALEDFCADAARFLPGGAGEACQRVPRLSTLSDPSARWEALFGIEEEIGEALPVLFLFHPVVGLEGGGRLTGIRFSPGGLPLLADAWWSKR
;
A
#
# COMPACT_ATOMS: atom_id res chain seq x y z
N MET A 1 1.77 -13.56 76.27
CA MET A 1 2.07 -14.28 75.01
C MET A 1 2.91 -13.38 74.13
N ASN A 2 4.12 -13.84 73.84
CA ASN A 2 5.04 -13.27 72.86
C ASN A 2 4.40 -13.21 71.48
N HIS A 3 4.62 -12.13 70.73
CA HIS A 3 5.15 -12.20 69.37
C HIS A 3 5.78 -10.84 69.01
N ARG A 4 7.11 -10.76 69.18
CA ARG A 4 7.93 -9.73 68.55
C ARG A 4 8.01 -10.07 67.06
N PHE A 5 7.50 -9.20 66.19
CA PHE A 5 7.83 -9.23 64.77
C PHE A 5 9.31 -8.85 64.61
N PRO A 6 10.13 -9.62 63.87
CA PRO A 6 11.49 -9.22 63.57
C PRO A 6 11.43 -8.05 62.60
N SER A 7 12.11 -6.95 62.93
CA SER A 7 12.43 -5.88 61.99
C SER A 7 13.34 -6.48 60.91
N VAL A 8 12.75 -6.92 59.80
CA VAL A 8 13.52 -7.26 58.61
C VAL A 8 14.14 -5.98 58.09
N GLY A 9 15.47 -5.93 58.20
CA GLY A 9 16.27 -4.74 58.05
C GLY A 9 16.18 -4.10 56.67
N GLY A 10 16.56 -2.82 56.64
CA GLY A 10 16.64 -1.98 55.46
C GLY A 10 17.59 -2.40 54.32
N PRO A 11 18.42 -3.46 54.35
CA PRO A 11 19.17 -3.85 53.15
C PRO A 11 18.32 -4.53 52.07
N PHE A 12 17.26 -5.26 52.43
CA PHE A 12 16.51 -6.10 51.46
C PHE A 12 15.53 -5.27 50.62
N PHE A 13 14.95 -4.22 51.18
CA PHE A 13 14.06 -3.30 50.46
C PHE A 13 14.83 -2.38 49.50
N LEU A 14 16.04 -1.97 49.88
CA LEU A 14 16.97 -1.24 49.00
C LEU A 14 17.51 -2.10 47.86
N LEU A 15 17.76 -3.39 48.10
CA LEU A 15 18.17 -4.32 47.04
C LEU A 15 17.03 -4.56 46.03
N LEU A 16 15.77 -4.64 46.48
CA LEU A 16 14.60 -4.78 45.60
C LEU A 16 14.34 -3.49 44.79
N LEU A 17 14.60 -2.31 45.36
CA LEU A 17 14.49 -1.02 44.66
C LEU A 17 15.62 -0.82 43.62
N LEU A 18 16.84 -1.30 43.93
CA LEU A 18 17.97 -1.32 43.00
C LEU A 18 17.80 -2.37 41.89
N LEU A 19 17.14 -3.51 42.17
CA LEU A 19 16.75 -4.50 41.17
C LEU A 19 15.57 -4.03 40.30
N LEU A 20 14.67 -3.17 40.81
CA LEU A 20 13.64 -2.52 40.01
C LEU A 20 14.20 -1.40 39.10
N LEU A 21 15.30 -0.75 39.48
CA LEU A 21 16.01 0.23 38.65
C LEU A 21 16.90 -0.41 37.57
N LEU A 22 17.12 -1.73 37.63
CA LEU A 22 17.89 -2.49 36.64
C LEU A 22 17.03 -3.06 35.50
N PHE A 23 15.71 -2.85 35.51
CA PHE A 23 14.84 -3.22 34.40
C PHE A 23 14.39 -1.98 33.61
N VAL A 24 14.75 -1.99 32.33
CA VAL A 24 14.38 -1.06 31.25
C VAL A 24 15.25 0.20 31.14
N GLY A 25 16.52 -0.01 30.79
CA GLY A 25 17.26 0.97 29.99
C GLY A 25 16.70 1.04 28.56
N ALA A 26 15.46 1.49 28.38
CA ALA A 26 15.00 1.92 27.07
C ALA A 26 15.76 3.21 26.73
N ALA A 27 16.68 3.12 25.77
CA ALA A 27 17.45 4.29 25.35
C ALA A 27 16.48 5.40 24.89
N ALA A 28 16.63 6.60 25.47
CA ALA A 28 15.74 7.72 25.18
C ALA A 28 15.89 8.19 23.72
N PRO A 29 14.80 8.61 23.05
CA PRO A 29 14.84 9.15 21.70
C PRO A 29 15.83 10.31 21.57
N ARG A 30 16.56 10.38 20.46
CA ARG A 30 17.56 11.43 20.21
C ARG A 30 17.24 12.19 18.94
N TYR A 31 17.19 13.51 19.05
CA TYR A 31 17.13 14.38 17.90
C TYR A 31 18.45 14.36 17.14
N GLY A 32 18.33 14.40 15.81
CA GLY A 32 19.44 14.59 14.90
C GLY A 32 19.62 13.48 13.88
N GLY A 33 20.45 13.77 12.90
CA GLY A 33 20.98 12.78 11.97
C GLY A 33 20.17 12.60 10.70
N GLU A 34 20.79 11.88 9.76
CA GLU A 34 20.25 11.61 8.44
C GLU A 34 20.07 10.10 8.29
N VAL A 35 18.92 9.71 7.72
CA VAL A 35 18.66 8.35 7.24
C VAL A 35 18.63 8.34 5.71
N VAL A 36 19.34 7.38 5.12
CA VAL A 36 19.31 7.15 3.67
C VAL A 36 18.49 5.89 3.38
N ILE A 37 17.40 6.03 2.62
CA ILE A 37 16.54 4.93 2.19
C ILE A 37 16.61 4.73 0.67
N ALA A 38 16.79 3.49 0.23
CA ALA A 38 16.68 3.10 -1.17
C ALA A 38 15.27 2.58 -1.49
N LEU A 39 14.66 3.13 -2.54
CA LEU A 39 13.32 2.74 -3.01
C LEU A 39 13.33 2.43 -4.53
N PRO A 40 12.44 1.55 -5.01
CA PRO A 40 12.32 1.25 -6.44
C PRO A 40 11.99 2.49 -7.29
N PRO A 41 12.51 2.60 -8.53
CA PRO A 41 12.11 3.65 -9.46
C PRO A 41 10.63 3.52 -9.91
N PRO A 42 10.01 4.61 -10.42
CA PRO A 42 10.60 5.95 -10.57
C PRO A 42 10.57 6.74 -9.26
N LEU A 43 11.67 7.46 -8.97
CA LEU A 43 11.73 8.40 -7.86
C LEU A 43 11.33 9.81 -8.33
N GLU A 44 10.04 10.12 -8.22
CA GLU A 44 9.45 11.39 -8.64
C GLU A 44 8.53 11.94 -7.54
N VAL A 45 8.50 13.27 -7.40
CA VAL A 45 7.48 13.93 -6.57
C VAL A 45 6.21 14.02 -7.40
N VAL A 46 5.24 13.18 -7.07
CA VAL A 46 3.93 13.14 -7.70
C VAL A 46 2.91 13.69 -6.71
N PRO A 47 1.94 14.50 -7.14
CA PRO A 47 0.89 14.96 -6.24
C PRO A 47 0.06 13.78 -5.69
N PRO A 48 -0.37 13.83 -4.42
CA PRO A 48 -1.09 12.73 -3.78
C PRO A 48 -2.24 12.09 -4.58
N PRO A 49 -3.15 12.84 -5.25
CA PRO A 49 -4.24 12.21 -6.00
C PRO A 49 -3.77 11.39 -7.22
N LEU A 50 -2.50 11.49 -7.62
CA LEU A 50 -1.92 10.80 -8.79
C LEU A 50 -0.77 9.84 -8.39
N ALA A 51 -0.44 9.75 -7.11
CA ALA A 51 0.73 9.02 -6.64
C ALA A 51 0.50 7.51 -6.63
N GLU A 52 1.09 6.82 -7.60
CA GLU A 52 1.11 5.35 -7.70
C GLU A 52 2.53 4.82 -7.39
N GLY A 53 2.61 3.63 -6.79
CA GLY A 53 3.87 2.95 -6.50
C GLY A 53 4.52 3.32 -5.15
N ALA A 54 5.47 2.49 -4.72
CA ALA A 54 6.07 2.57 -3.38
C ALA A 54 6.81 3.88 -3.10
N ALA A 55 7.61 4.37 -4.06
CA ALA A 55 8.40 5.59 -3.88
C ALA A 55 7.52 6.85 -3.73
N ALA A 56 6.51 7.01 -4.60
CA ALA A 56 5.58 8.13 -4.51
C ALA A 56 4.77 8.10 -3.21
N ARG A 57 4.21 6.92 -2.85
CA ARG A 57 3.46 6.73 -1.59
C ARG A 57 4.34 6.99 -0.36
N PHE A 58 5.61 6.58 -0.38
CA PHE A 58 6.54 6.87 0.71
C PHE A 58 6.74 8.38 0.88
N LEU A 59 6.93 9.13 -0.22
CA LEU A 59 7.06 10.58 -0.15
C LEU A 59 5.78 11.22 0.40
N ASP A 60 4.61 10.78 -0.05
CA ASP A 60 3.34 11.34 0.41
C ASP A 60 3.12 11.16 1.91
N LEU A 61 3.41 9.97 2.45
CA LEU A 61 3.31 9.65 3.88
C LEU A 61 4.21 10.52 4.77
N HIS A 62 5.23 11.16 4.20
CA HIS A 62 6.14 12.04 4.94
C HIS A 62 5.88 13.53 4.67
N LEU A 63 5.34 13.88 3.49
CA LEU A 63 5.11 15.26 3.06
C LEU A 63 3.71 15.77 3.40
N TYR A 64 2.68 14.93 3.33
CA TYR A 64 1.29 15.33 3.47
C TYR A 64 0.58 14.53 4.54
N GLU A 65 -0.55 15.03 4.99
CA GLU A 65 -1.39 14.34 5.96
C GLU A 65 -2.84 14.27 5.50
N THR A 66 -3.50 13.22 5.95
CA THR A 66 -4.89 12.88 5.71
C THR A 66 -5.72 13.15 6.97
N LEU A 67 -7.06 13.18 6.85
CA LEU A 67 -7.92 13.41 8.01
C LEU A 67 -7.82 12.28 9.05
N PHE A 68 -7.64 11.05 8.56
CA PHE A 68 -7.39 9.86 9.37
C PHE A 68 -6.03 9.27 9.02
N ARG A 69 -5.45 8.49 9.92
CA ARG A 69 -4.30 7.63 9.67
C ARG A 69 -4.63 6.21 10.11
N ILE A 70 -3.95 5.22 9.57
CA ILE A 70 -4.11 3.84 10.03
C ILE A 70 -2.99 3.52 11.03
N ASP A 71 -3.33 2.97 12.19
CA ASP A 71 -2.34 2.47 13.16
C ASP A 71 -1.79 1.09 12.76
N GLU A 72 -0.79 0.58 13.49
CA GLU A 72 -0.17 -0.72 13.19
C GLU A 72 -1.15 -1.91 13.33
N GLY A 73 -2.27 -1.71 14.04
CA GLY A 73 -3.35 -2.68 14.16
C GLY A 73 -4.38 -2.59 13.03
N GLY A 74 -4.19 -1.70 12.06
CA GLY A 74 -5.14 -1.47 10.97
C GLY A 74 -6.31 -0.55 11.34
N VAL A 75 -6.37 0.00 12.56
CA VAL A 75 -7.52 0.79 12.99
C VAL A 75 -7.35 2.24 12.52
N PRO A 76 -8.36 2.84 11.86
CA PRO A 76 -8.31 4.24 11.51
C PRO A 76 -8.37 5.11 12.77
N ARG A 77 -7.44 6.03 12.90
CA ARG A 77 -7.32 7.02 13.97
C ARG A 77 -7.47 8.43 13.41
N PRO A 78 -8.16 9.34 14.12
CA PRO A 78 -8.09 10.77 13.84
C PRO A 78 -6.64 11.23 13.70
N ASN A 79 -6.36 12.04 12.67
CA ASN A 79 -5.03 12.62 12.46
C ASN A 79 -5.11 14.14 12.52
N LEU A 80 -5.77 14.79 11.55
CA LEU A 80 -5.95 16.24 11.51
C LEU A 80 -7.20 16.73 12.27
N LEU A 81 -7.74 15.91 13.19
CA LEU A 81 -9.08 16.09 13.77
C LEU A 81 -9.04 16.11 15.31
N ILE A 82 -9.83 17.00 15.93
CA ILE A 82 -10.13 16.94 17.38
C ILE A 82 -11.33 16.06 17.69
N GLY A 83 -12.17 15.82 16.69
CA GLY A 83 -13.38 15.03 16.86
C GLY A 83 -14.01 14.71 15.52
N ALA A 84 -14.68 13.56 15.48
CA ALA A 84 -15.54 13.15 14.39
C ALA A 84 -16.91 12.86 15.00
N SER A 85 -17.96 13.39 14.37
CA SER A 85 -19.35 13.06 14.68
C SER A 85 -20.05 12.71 13.40
N TRP A 86 -20.90 11.69 13.42
CA TRP A 86 -21.76 11.34 12.31
C TRP A 86 -23.18 11.21 12.84
N GLU A 87 -24.16 11.59 12.01
CA GLU A 87 -25.54 11.28 12.32
C GLU A 87 -25.71 9.78 12.10
N VAL A 88 -25.87 9.06 13.21
CA VAL A 88 -26.08 7.60 13.25
C VAL A 88 -27.39 7.21 12.57
N GLU A 89 -28.29 8.17 12.34
CA GLU A 89 -29.42 8.00 11.45
C GLU A 89 -28.92 7.92 10.00
N GLU A 90 -28.60 6.69 9.60
CA GLU A 90 -28.40 6.19 8.23
C GLU A 90 -26.98 6.26 7.64
N GLY A 91 -25.95 6.75 8.33
CA GLY A 91 -24.55 6.64 7.84
C GLY A 91 -24.27 7.40 6.53
N ARG A 92 -25.04 8.46 6.27
CA ARG A 92 -24.96 9.28 5.05
C ARG A 92 -24.32 10.65 5.25
N ARG A 93 -24.32 11.19 6.47
CA ARG A 93 -23.79 12.52 6.78
C ARG A 93 -22.69 12.45 7.83
N PHE A 94 -21.52 12.98 7.49
CA PHE A 94 -20.34 13.00 8.33
C PHE A 94 -19.90 14.43 8.58
N ARG A 95 -19.63 14.77 9.85
CA ARG A 95 -19.10 16.06 10.25
C ARG A 95 -17.78 15.86 11.01
N PHE A 96 -16.72 16.47 10.51
CA PHE A 96 -15.39 16.41 11.09
C PHE A 96 -14.97 17.80 11.58
N ARG A 97 -14.30 17.84 12.74
CA ARG A 97 -13.72 19.08 13.27
C ARG A 97 -12.21 18.99 13.31
N LEU A 98 -11.56 19.92 12.61
CA LEU A 98 -10.10 19.98 12.48
C LEU A 98 -9.43 20.39 13.79
N LEU A 99 -8.17 19.98 13.96
CA LEU A 99 -7.27 20.55 14.96
C LEU A 99 -7.12 22.06 14.73
N PRO A 100 -7.11 22.87 15.81
CA PRO A 100 -6.71 24.26 15.69
C PRO A 100 -5.23 24.35 15.32
N ASP A 101 -4.83 25.46 14.69
CA ASP A 101 -3.43 25.79 14.42
C ASP A 101 -2.64 24.75 13.62
N LEU A 102 -3.32 24.01 12.73
CA LEU A 102 -2.66 23.20 11.71
C LEU A 102 -2.03 24.11 10.66
N HIS A 103 -0.76 23.90 10.33
CA HIS A 103 -0.05 24.71 9.35
C HIS A 103 0.58 23.83 8.27
N PHE A 104 0.54 24.33 7.03
CA PHE A 104 1.36 23.79 5.96
C PHE A 104 2.84 24.14 6.18
N HIS A 105 3.74 23.47 5.46
CA HIS A 105 5.19 23.69 5.55
C HIS A 105 5.63 25.12 5.21
N ASP A 106 4.79 25.88 4.50
CA ASP A 106 5.02 27.30 4.20
C ASP A 106 4.43 28.27 5.23
N GLY A 107 3.92 27.75 6.35
CA GLY A 107 3.39 28.53 7.47
C GLY A 107 1.96 29.03 7.27
N VAL A 108 1.29 28.67 6.18
CA VAL A 108 -0.13 29.01 5.97
C VAL A 108 -1.00 28.06 6.80
N LEU A 109 -2.03 28.61 7.45
CA LEU A 109 -3.01 27.84 8.21
C LEU A 109 -3.77 26.87 7.27
N LEU A 110 -3.83 25.59 7.65
CA LEU A 110 -4.64 24.56 7.01
C LEU A 110 -6.07 24.65 7.54
N THR A 111 -7.04 24.79 6.64
CA THR A 111 -8.45 24.96 6.97
C THR A 111 -9.32 23.88 6.33
N ALA A 112 -10.58 23.80 6.75
CA ALA A 112 -11.60 22.94 6.15
C ALA A 112 -11.81 23.22 4.65
N HIS A 113 -11.54 24.44 4.20
CA HIS A 113 -11.61 24.78 2.78
C HIS A 113 -10.52 24.07 1.95
N ASP A 114 -9.34 23.83 2.53
CA ASP A 114 -8.27 23.06 1.89
C ASP A 114 -8.63 21.57 1.81
N VAL A 115 -9.30 21.05 2.83
CA VAL A 115 -9.84 19.70 2.84
C VAL A 115 -10.88 19.53 1.74
N VAL A 116 -11.89 20.41 1.68
CA VAL A 116 -12.93 20.39 0.63
C VAL A 116 -12.29 20.47 -0.75
N ALA A 117 -11.33 21.39 -0.96
CA ALA A 117 -10.65 21.53 -2.23
C ALA A 117 -9.87 20.27 -2.62
N SER A 118 -9.23 19.60 -1.66
CA SER A 118 -8.43 18.39 -1.92
C SER A 118 -9.30 17.18 -2.23
N LEU A 119 -10.38 16.96 -1.48
CA LEU A 119 -11.32 15.86 -1.75
C LEU A 119 -12.09 16.08 -3.06
N ARG A 120 -12.49 17.32 -3.39
CA ARG A 120 -13.08 17.64 -4.69
C ARG A 120 -12.10 17.46 -5.84
N ARG A 121 -10.81 17.75 -5.62
CA ARG A 121 -9.75 17.54 -6.62
C ARG A 121 -9.59 16.06 -6.97
N LEU A 122 -9.75 15.17 -6.00
CA LEU A 122 -9.71 13.73 -6.23
C LEU A 122 -10.78 13.26 -7.22
N LEU A 123 -11.95 13.92 -7.21
CA LEU A 123 -13.07 13.63 -8.11
C LEU A 123 -13.01 14.39 -9.44
N ASP A 124 -12.12 15.37 -9.61
CA ASP A 124 -12.11 16.26 -10.79
C ASP A 124 -11.70 15.50 -12.07
N PRO A 125 -12.55 15.48 -13.13
CA PRO A 125 -12.21 14.80 -14.40
C PRO A 125 -10.92 15.29 -15.04
N ARG A 126 -10.49 16.53 -14.77
CA ARG A 126 -9.27 17.09 -15.32
C ARG A 126 -8.02 16.62 -14.59
N VAL A 127 -8.18 16.10 -13.38
CA VAL A 127 -7.11 15.45 -12.62
C VAL A 127 -7.01 13.99 -13.04
N ASP A 128 -8.14 13.34 -13.34
CA ASP A 128 -8.19 11.94 -13.78
C ASP A 128 -7.46 11.01 -12.79
N SER A 129 -7.77 11.18 -11.50
CA SER A 129 -7.14 10.40 -10.44
C SER A 129 -7.51 8.92 -10.57
N PRO A 130 -6.54 7.97 -10.50
CA PRO A 130 -6.86 6.55 -10.43
C PRO A 130 -7.60 6.15 -9.14
N TYR A 131 -7.65 7.06 -8.16
CA TYR A 131 -8.24 6.86 -6.83
C TYR A 131 -9.56 7.62 -6.64
N TRP A 132 -10.17 8.16 -7.70
CA TRP A 132 -11.44 8.89 -7.61
C TRP A 132 -12.56 8.04 -6.99
N TRP A 133 -12.50 6.71 -7.19
CA TRP A 133 -13.45 5.74 -6.69
C TRP A 133 -13.58 5.76 -5.16
N ILE A 134 -12.55 6.20 -4.44
CA ILE A 134 -12.57 6.36 -2.97
C ILE A 134 -13.75 7.22 -2.53
N LEU A 135 -14.09 8.26 -3.33
CA LEU A 135 -15.15 9.22 -3.02
C LEU A 135 -16.35 9.14 -3.96
N ARG A 136 -16.49 8.08 -4.78
CA ARG A 136 -17.57 7.99 -5.78
C ARG A 136 -18.97 8.11 -5.19
N ASP A 137 -19.16 7.59 -3.98
CA ASP A 137 -20.45 7.51 -3.29
C ASP A 137 -20.84 8.82 -2.60
N VAL A 138 -19.96 9.82 -2.60
CA VAL A 138 -20.31 11.19 -2.20
C VAL A 138 -21.46 11.66 -3.08
N GLU A 139 -22.44 12.35 -2.50
CA GLU A 139 -23.57 12.91 -3.24
C GLU A 139 -23.07 13.77 -4.42
N GLY A 140 -23.42 13.38 -5.65
CA GLY A 140 -22.98 14.03 -6.89
C GLY A 140 -21.52 13.78 -7.30
N GLY A 141 -20.76 12.95 -6.56
CA GLY A 141 -19.35 12.66 -6.81
C GLY A 141 -19.10 11.97 -8.16
N GLU A 142 -19.84 10.90 -8.47
CA GLU A 142 -19.73 10.21 -9.77
C GLU A 142 -20.16 11.11 -10.94
N ALA A 143 -21.27 11.84 -10.82
CA ALA A 143 -21.72 12.78 -11.85
C ALA A 143 -20.69 13.90 -12.09
N PHE A 144 -20.07 14.41 -11.03
CA PHE A 144 -18.99 15.39 -11.13
C PHE A 144 -17.76 14.82 -11.85
N HIS A 145 -17.35 13.60 -11.49
CA HIS A 145 -16.22 12.92 -12.13
C HIS A 145 -16.47 12.67 -13.62
N ARG A 146 -17.70 12.37 -14.03
CA ARG A 146 -18.07 12.20 -15.44
C ARG A 146 -18.25 13.50 -16.21
N GLY A 147 -18.16 14.66 -15.54
CA GLY A 147 -18.45 15.97 -16.13
C GLY A 147 -19.94 16.24 -16.38
N GLU A 148 -20.82 15.45 -15.76
CA GLU A 148 -22.29 15.53 -15.88
C GLU A 148 -22.93 16.42 -14.79
N GLY A 149 -22.15 16.86 -13.80
CA GLY A 149 -22.62 17.71 -12.71
C GLY A 149 -21.51 18.55 -12.07
N THR A 150 -21.89 19.55 -11.25
CA THR A 150 -20.94 20.43 -10.54
C THR A 150 -21.08 20.39 -9.01
N ARG A 151 -22.20 19.86 -8.52
CA ARG A 151 -22.49 19.74 -7.09
C ARG A 151 -21.87 18.45 -6.55
N VAL A 152 -21.09 18.59 -5.49
CA VAL A 152 -20.47 17.50 -4.74
C VAL A 152 -20.79 17.74 -3.27
N GLY A 153 -21.27 16.71 -2.57
CA GLY A 153 -21.63 16.73 -1.15
C GLY A 153 -20.44 16.84 -0.21
N ILE A 154 -19.52 17.77 -0.45
CA ILE A 154 -18.35 18.06 0.39
C ILE A 154 -18.31 19.56 0.60
N VAL A 155 -18.54 20.01 1.83
CA VAL A 155 -18.64 21.43 2.17
C VAL A 155 -17.87 21.77 3.45
N ALA A 156 -17.49 23.04 3.60
CA ALA A 156 -16.89 23.59 4.80
C ALA A 156 -17.78 24.74 5.28
N PRO A 157 -18.72 24.50 6.21
CA PRO A 157 -19.59 25.57 6.72
C PRO A 157 -18.80 26.65 7.48
N ASP A 158 -17.61 26.32 7.99
CA ASP A 158 -16.68 27.24 8.65
C ASP A 158 -15.22 26.77 8.44
N PRO A 159 -14.19 27.54 8.85
CA PRO A 159 -12.79 27.18 8.64
C PRO A 159 -12.29 25.88 9.30
N PHE A 160 -13.03 25.29 10.25
CA PHE A 160 -12.60 24.12 11.02
C PHE A 160 -13.57 22.94 10.93
N THR A 161 -14.72 23.10 10.29
CA THR A 161 -15.71 22.04 10.11
C THR A 161 -15.77 21.58 8.66
N VAL A 162 -15.69 20.27 8.44
CA VAL A 162 -15.89 19.63 7.12
C VAL A 162 -17.14 18.76 7.22
N GLU A 163 -18.04 18.89 6.25
CA GLU A 163 -19.21 18.03 6.12
C GLU A 163 -19.17 17.26 4.81
N ILE A 164 -19.45 15.96 4.88
CA ILE A 164 -19.51 15.06 3.72
C ILE A 164 -20.85 14.33 3.74
N THR A 165 -21.58 14.41 2.63
CA THR A 165 -22.86 13.73 2.41
C THR A 165 -22.71 12.68 1.31
N PHE A 166 -23.24 11.49 1.57
CA PHE A 166 -23.21 10.33 0.67
C PHE A 166 -24.60 10.02 0.12
N SER A 167 -24.64 9.50 -1.10
CA SER A 167 -25.88 9.04 -1.75
C SER A 167 -26.44 7.75 -1.13
N ARG A 168 -25.60 7.00 -0.41
CA ARG A 168 -25.93 5.76 0.30
C ARG A 168 -25.21 5.70 1.66
N PRO A 169 -25.66 4.84 2.60
CA PRO A 169 -24.92 4.59 3.83
C PRO A 169 -23.49 4.10 3.55
N VAL A 170 -22.52 4.66 4.27
CA VAL A 170 -21.09 4.30 4.20
C VAL A 170 -20.59 4.08 5.63
N SER A 171 -19.89 2.96 5.90
CA SER A 171 -19.36 2.66 7.23
C SER A 171 -17.83 2.70 7.32
N ASP A 172 -17.16 2.77 6.18
CA ASP A 172 -15.70 2.66 6.01
C ASP A 172 -15.02 4.01 5.71
N LEU A 173 -15.75 5.13 5.85
CA LEU A 173 -15.22 6.46 5.50
C LEU A 173 -13.90 6.82 6.20
N PRO A 174 -13.70 6.54 7.51
CA PRO A 174 -12.42 6.77 8.15
C PRO A 174 -11.24 6.03 7.50
N LEU A 175 -11.47 4.81 6.97
CA LEU A 175 -10.44 4.07 6.25
C LEU A 175 -10.15 4.74 4.90
N ARG A 176 -11.20 5.10 4.15
CA ARG A 176 -11.11 5.82 2.85
C ARG A 176 -10.32 7.12 2.98
N LEU A 177 -10.61 7.91 4.02
CA LEU A 177 -9.96 9.19 4.32
C LEU A 177 -8.59 9.05 5.02
N ALA A 178 -8.08 7.83 5.17
CA ALA A 178 -6.69 7.58 5.57
C ALA A 178 -5.77 7.29 4.37
N HIS A 179 -6.32 7.13 3.18
CA HIS A 179 -5.55 6.87 1.98
C HIS A 179 -4.78 8.14 1.54
N PRO A 180 -3.48 8.05 1.18
CA PRO A 180 -2.67 9.20 0.77
C PRO A 180 -3.29 10.06 -0.35
N ALA A 181 -4.04 9.47 -1.28
CA ALA A 181 -4.72 10.24 -2.33
C ALA A 181 -5.75 11.26 -1.80
N THR A 182 -6.20 11.11 -0.55
CA THR A 182 -7.10 12.04 0.14
C THR A 182 -6.35 13.11 0.96
N ALA A 183 -5.02 13.15 0.89
CA ALA A 183 -4.21 14.06 1.67
C ALA A 183 -4.58 15.53 1.40
N VAL A 184 -4.54 16.33 2.46
CA VAL A 184 -4.92 17.74 2.43
C VAL A 184 -3.80 18.56 1.81
N MET A 185 -4.10 19.18 0.68
CA MET A 185 -3.17 20.02 -0.07
C MET A 185 -3.58 21.49 0.00
N PRO A 186 -2.62 22.42 0.03
CA PRO A 186 -2.89 23.85 0.06
C PRO A 186 -3.62 24.32 -1.21
N ARG A 187 -4.78 24.97 -1.05
CA ARG A 187 -5.55 25.50 -2.19
C ARG A 187 -4.84 26.63 -2.95
N HIS A 188 -3.89 27.32 -2.30
CA HIS A 188 -3.09 28.40 -2.91
C HIS A 188 -1.94 27.89 -3.78
N ARG A 189 -1.72 26.57 -3.86
CA ARG A 189 -0.69 25.96 -4.71
C ARG A 189 -1.31 25.24 -5.91
N LYS A 190 -0.59 25.29 -7.03
CA LYS A 190 -0.92 24.48 -8.22
C LYS A 190 -0.55 23.03 -7.97
N LEU A 191 -1.34 22.11 -8.52
CA LEU A 191 -1.11 20.67 -8.39
C LEU A 191 0.26 20.24 -8.92
N ALA A 192 0.65 20.74 -10.10
CA ALA A 192 1.94 20.44 -10.75
C ALA A 192 3.12 21.29 -10.22
N SER A 193 3.06 21.78 -8.99
CA SER A 193 4.17 22.55 -8.39
C SER A 193 5.41 21.64 -8.22
N SER A 194 6.58 22.11 -8.67
CA SER A 194 7.86 21.42 -8.44
C SER A 194 8.33 21.48 -6.99
N LEU A 195 7.70 22.31 -6.17
CA LEU A 195 7.93 22.42 -4.74
C LEU A 195 6.67 21.92 -4.01
N PRO A 196 6.67 20.66 -3.54
CA PRO A 196 5.56 20.14 -2.76
C PRO A 196 5.51 20.85 -1.41
N VAL A 197 4.30 21.25 -1.02
CA VAL A 197 4.00 21.88 0.28
C VAL A 197 2.83 21.09 0.86
N GLY A 198 3.07 20.41 1.97
CA GLY A 198 2.04 19.68 2.71
C GLY A 198 2.04 20.08 4.19
N SER A 199 1.46 19.25 5.04
CA SER A 199 1.42 19.45 6.50
C SER A 199 2.26 18.41 7.26
N GLY A 200 2.84 17.44 6.55
CA GLY A 200 3.46 16.26 7.14
C GLY A 200 4.70 16.50 8.00
N PRO A 201 5.20 15.43 8.64
CA PRO A 201 6.33 15.48 9.56
C PRO A 201 7.63 15.92 8.89
N PHE A 202 7.77 15.72 7.58
CA PHE A 202 8.92 16.18 6.82
C PHE A 202 8.50 17.10 5.69
N ARG A 203 9.36 18.05 5.34
CA ARG A 203 9.19 18.98 4.24
C ARG A 203 10.24 18.74 3.15
N PHE A 204 9.85 18.98 1.91
CA PHE A 204 10.74 18.84 0.78
C PHE A 204 11.85 19.88 0.77
N ILE A 205 13.06 19.48 0.38
CA ILE A 205 14.22 20.36 0.23
C ILE A 205 14.69 20.42 -1.22
N GLU A 206 15.05 19.26 -1.80
CA GLU A 206 15.52 19.19 -3.18
C GLU A 206 15.22 17.84 -3.83
N ALA A 207 15.08 17.85 -5.14
CA ALA A 207 15.08 16.67 -5.99
C ALA A 207 16.18 16.80 -7.04
N ARG A 208 16.98 15.75 -7.18
CA ARG A 208 17.95 15.55 -8.25
C ARG A 208 17.69 14.18 -8.87
N LYS A 209 18.27 13.90 -10.04
CA LYS A 209 18.10 12.60 -10.71
C LYS A 209 18.48 11.45 -9.76
N GLY A 210 17.50 10.61 -9.42
CA GLY A 210 17.67 9.47 -8.52
C GLY A 210 17.90 9.81 -7.04
N ARG A 211 17.61 11.05 -6.59
CA ARG A 211 17.75 11.46 -5.18
C ARG A 211 16.72 12.53 -4.79
N ILE A 212 16.02 12.33 -3.69
CA ILE A 212 15.14 13.33 -3.06
C ILE A 212 15.56 13.53 -1.61
N VAL A 213 15.58 14.78 -1.15
CA VAL A 213 15.93 15.14 0.24
C VAL A 213 14.75 15.79 0.92
N LEU A 214 14.38 15.25 2.08
CA LEU A 214 13.39 15.79 2.99
C LEU A 214 14.07 16.23 4.29
N ALA A 215 13.56 17.28 4.93
CA ALA A 215 14.01 17.72 6.26
C ALA A 215 12.84 17.70 7.24
N ALA A 216 13.13 17.52 8.53
CA ALA A 216 12.10 17.59 9.57
C ALA A 216 11.34 18.92 9.53
N ASN A 217 10.02 18.83 9.73
CA ASN A 217 9.14 19.97 9.95
C ASN A 217 9.19 20.33 11.46
N PRO A 218 9.83 21.45 11.84
CA PRO A 218 9.92 21.85 13.25
C PRO A 218 8.57 22.28 13.85
N GLN A 219 7.58 22.58 13.02
CA GLN A 219 6.25 23.07 13.43
C GLN A 219 5.16 22.00 13.22
N HIS A 220 5.53 20.74 13.06
CA HIS A 220 4.57 19.65 12.92
C HIS A 220 3.69 19.56 14.17
N HIS A 221 2.39 19.34 13.98
CA HIS A 221 1.38 19.39 15.04
C HIS A 221 1.54 18.30 16.13
N GLU A 222 2.16 17.16 15.82
CA GLU A 222 2.53 16.13 16.81
C GLU A 222 3.95 16.33 17.38
N GLY A 223 4.58 17.48 17.09
CA GLY A 223 5.96 17.76 17.43
C GLY A 223 6.93 17.42 16.29
N ARG A 224 8.13 18.01 16.38
CA ARG A 224 9.21 17.83 15.41
C ARG A 224 9.67 16.36 15.39
N PRO A 225 9.85 15.73 14.21
CA PRO A 225 10.51 14.43 14.12
C PRO A 225 11.90 14.39 14.76
N PHE A 226 12.31 13.20 15.21
CA PHE A 226 13.64 13.04 15.81
C PHE A 226 14.76 13.20 14.76
N LEU A 227 14.64 12.57 13.59
CA LEU A 227 15.59 12.72 12.49
C LEU A 227 15.65 14.16 11.96
N ASP A 228 16.81 14.62 11.50
CA ASP A 228 16.92 15.91 10.79
C ASP A 228 16.52 15.79 9.32
N ARG A 229 16.87 14.66 8.70
CA ARG A 229 16.75 14.46 7.25
C ARG A 229 16.43 13.02 6.86
N ILE A 230 15.65 12.89 5.80
CA ILE A 230 15.47 11.67 5.03
C ILE A 230 16.04 11.91 3.63
N VAL A 231 16.92 11.02 3.21
CA VAL A 231 17.45 11.00 1.86
C VAL A 231 16.92 9.76 1.16
N VAL A 232 16.08 9.97 0.16
CA VAL A 232 15.56 8.90 -0.69
C VAL A 232 16.45 8.78 -1.90
N VAL A 233 16.95 7.58 -2.18
CA VAL A 233 17.72 7.28 -3.39
C VAL A 233 17.01 6.21 -4.21
N GLU A 234 17.16 6.29 -5.52
CA GLU A 234 16.66 5.26 -6.43
C GLU A 234 17.49 3.98 -6.27
N GLU A 235 16.82 2.86 -6.07
CA GLU A 235 17.44 1.53 -6.04
C GLU A 235 18.05 1.20 -7.41
N ARG A 236 19.33 0.82 -7.44
CA ARG A 236 20.03 0.42 -8.68
C ARG A 236 20.48 -1.03 -8.56
N VAL A 237 19.84 -1.88 -9.35
CA VAL A 237 20.02 -3.35 -9.38
C VAL A 237 21.48 -3.80 -9.61
N ASP A 238 22.31 -3.01 -10.29
CA ASP A 238 23.66 -3.45 -10.73
C ASP A 238 24.82 -2.64 -10.13
N ARG A 239 24.58 -1.68 -9.22
CA ARG A 239 25.64 -0.82 -8.65
C ARG A 239 25.33 -0.36 -7.24
N THR A 240 25.77 -1.13 -6.25
CA THR A 240 25.93 -0.62 -4.88
C THR A 240 27.30 -0.99 -4.30
N PRO A 241 28.38 -0.39 -4.82
CA PRO A 241 29.47 0.02 -3.96
C PRO A 241 29.39 1.54 -3.76
N GLU A 242 29.52 2.02 -2.51
CA GLU A 242 29.96 3.37 -2.11
C GLU A 242 28.97 4.41 -1.53
N ARG A 243 27.66 4.15 -1.34
CA ARG A 243 26.82 5.04 -0.51
C ARG A 243 26.27 4.31 0.71
N ARG A 244 26.42 4.94 1.89
CA ARG A 244 25.77 4.53 3.14
C ARG A 244 24.27 4.58 2.91
N ILE A 245 23.67 3.44 2.56
CA ILE A 245 22.21 3.24 2.57
C ILE A 245 21.90 2.60 3.91
N ASP A 246 21.05 3.27 4.69
CA ASP A 246 20.70 2.85 6.04
C ASP A 246 19.49 1.90 6.04
N LEU A 247 18.58 2.05 5.06
CA LEU A 247 17.39 1.21 4.86
C LEU A 247 17.25 0.83 3.38
N HIS A 248 17.06 -0.46 3.09
CA HIS A 248 16.77 -0.97 1.75
C HIS A 248 15.41 -1.65 1.74
N PHE A 249 14.49 -1.14 0.93
CA PHE A 249 13.18 -1.74 0.73
C PHE A 249 13.21 -2.60 -0.53
N ARG A 250 13.11 -3.93 -0.39
CA ARG A 250 13.22 -4.88 -1.53
C ARG A 250 11.94 -5.65 -1.75
N ASP A 251 11.40 -5.56 -2.97
CA ASP A 251 10.28 -6.37 -3.44
C ASP A 251 10.60 -6.98 -4.82
N PRO A 252 10.39 -8.29 -5.08
CA PRO A 252 10.25 -9.39 -4.10
C PRO A 252 11.60 -9.84 -3.53
N ALA A 253 11.65 -10.13 -2.23
CA ALA A 253 12.88 -10.52 -1.54
C ALA A 253 13.44 -11.86 -2.09
N PRO A 254 14.72 -11.92 -2.50
CA PRO A 254 15.35 -13.15 -2.99
C PRO A 254 15.57 -14.18 -1.87
N ARG A 255 15.58 -15.47 -2.24
CA ARG A 255 16.05 -16.57 -1.39
C ARG A 255 17.60 -16.55 -1.29
N PHE A 256 18.17 -15.69 -0.45
CA PHE A 256 19.59 -15.81 -0.08
C PHE A 256 19.74 -16.68 1.19
N PRO A 257 20.72 -17.59 1.26
CA PRO A 257 21.06 -18.30 2.50
C PRO A 257 21.79 -17.43 3.54
N GLU A 258 22.13 -16.18 3.19
CA GLU A 258 22.84 -15.20 4.04
C GLU A 258 21.89 -14.14 4.61
N LEU A 259 20.63 -14.50 4.88
CA LEU A 259 19.69 -13.61 5.58
C LEU A 259 20.20 -13.39 7.02
N GLU A 260 20.93 -12.29 7.23
CA GLU A 260 21.42 -11.91 8.56
C GLU A 260 20.25 -11.65 9.51
N ALA A 261 20.46 -11.86 10.82
CA ALA A 261 19.50 -11.62 11.91
C ALA A 261 19.00 -10.16 12.06
N LYS A 262 19.24 -9.28 11.06
CA LYS A 262 18.88 -7.86 11.04
C LYS A 262 17.69 -7.53 10.14
N GLU A 263 17.13 -8.48 9.42
CA GLU A 263 16.00 -8.23 8.53
C GLU A 263 14.65 -8.37 9.24
N ARG A 264 13.73 -7.43 8.97
CA ARG A 264 12.34 -7.48 9.43
C ARG A 264 11.43 -7.76 8.23
N PHE A 265 10.75 -8.90 8.24
CA PHE A 265 9.71 -9.21 7.28
C PHE A 265 8.40 -8.54 7.69
N LEU A 266 7.78 -7.84 6.74
CA LEU A 266 6.46 -7.25 6.93
C LEU A 266 5.40 -8.20 6.35
N PRO A 267 4.16 -8.20 6.88
CA PRO A 267 3.06 -8.93 6.28
C PRO A 267 2.95 -8.57 4.78
N PRO A 268 2.62 -9.54 3.91
CA PRO A 268 2.50 -9.27 2.48
C PRO A 268 1.49 -8.15 2.24
N ALA A 269 1.90 -7.11 1.53
CA ALA A 269 1.05 -6.00 1.08
C ALA A 269 0.88 -5.98 -0.45
N SER A 270 1.40 -7.00 -1.13
CA SER A 270 1.35 -7.13 -2.57
C SER A 270 0.99 -8.55 -3.00
N THR A 271 0.53 -8.65 -4.24
CA THR A 271 0.19 -9.89 -4.90
C THR A 271 0.82 -9.87 -6.28
N THR A 272 1.61 -10.89 -6.58
CA THR A 272 2.16 -11.09 -7.92
C THR A 272 1.12 -11.79 -8.78
N LEU A 273 0.83 -11.21 -9.94
CA LEU A 273 -0.23 -11.62 -10.85
C LEU A 273 0.37 -12.03 -12.20
N LEU A 274 -0.18 -13.09 -12.79
CA LEU A 274 -0.02 -13.39 -14.21
C LEU A 274 -1.32 -13.05 -14.92
N LEU A 275 -1.28 -12.19 -15.93
CA LEU A 275 -2.45 -11.78 -16.71
C LEU A 275 -2.30 -12.18 -18.16
N TRP A 276 -3.41 -12.42 -18.83
CA TRP A 276 -3.42 -12.71 -20.26
C TRP A 276 -4.51 -11.93 -20.99
N ASN A 277 -4.30 -11.74 -22.28
CA ASN A 277 -5.23 -11.02 -23.12
C ASN A 277 -6.19 -12.00 -23.83
N ARG A 278 -7.46 -12.03 -23.40
CA ARG A 278 -8.52 -12.84 -24.02
C ARG A 278 -8.88 -12.41 -25.46
N GLY A 279 -8.42 -11.25 -25.91
CA GLY A 279 -8.56 -10.85 -27.31
C GLY A 279 -7.80 -11.75 -28.29
N LYS A 280 -6.91 -12.63 -27.82
CA LYS A 280 -6.18 -13.60 -28.65
C LYS A 280 -6.77 -15.01 -28.48
N ALA A 281 -7.42 -15.53 -29.52
CA ALA A 281 -8.16 -16.81 -29.49
C ALA A 281 -7.35 -17.98 -28.89
N ALA A 282 -6.09 -18.17 -29.33
CA ALA A 282 -5.23 -19.23 -28.82
C ALA A 282 -4.98 -19.17 -27.30
N ILE A 283 -5.05 -17.98 -26.70
CA ILE A 283 -4.91 -17.78 -25.25
C ILE A 283 -6.24 -18.05 -24.55
N ALA A 284 -7.35 -17.57 -25.12
CA ALA A 284 -8.69 -17.81 -24.57
C ALA A 284 -9.02 -19.31 -24.52
N GLU A 285 -8.68 -20.06 -25.57
CA GLU A 285 -8.87 -21.52 -25.64
C GLU A 285 -7.96 -22.27 -24.65
N GLY A 286 -6.74 -21.76 -24.42
CA GLY A 286 -5.74 -22.37 -23.55
C GLY A 286 -5.77 -21.92 -22.09
N GLU A 287 -6.72 -21.06 -21.68
CA GLU A 287 -6.73 -20.43 -20.36
C GLU A 287 -6.73 -21.44 -19.20
N ARG A 288 -7.56 -22.49 -19.29
CA ARG A 288 -7.59 -23.56 -18.27
C ARG A 288 -6.26 -24.30 -18.19
N ALA A 289 -5.61 -24.55 -19.33
CA ALA A 289 -4.31 -25.22 -19.38
C ALA A 289 -3.20 -24.30 -18.84
N LEU A 290 -3.24 -23.01 -19.16
CA LEU A 290 -2.33 -21.99 -18.61
C LEU A 290 -2.35 -21.97 -17.08
N ARG A 291 -3.54 -21.90 -16.47
CA ARG A 291 -3.69 -21.91 -15.01
C ARG A 291 -3.07 -23.16 -14.37
N ALA A 292 -3.28 -24.33 -14.97
CA ALA A 292 -2.75 -25.61 -14.49
C ALA A 292 -1.24 -25.79 -14.74
N ALA A 293 -0.69 -25.15 -15.77
CA ALA A 293 0.73 -25.27 -16.12
C ALA A 293 1.65 -24.60 -15.08
N ILE A 294 1.21 -23.51 -14.45
CA ILE A 294 2.05 -22.76 -13.53
C ILE A 294 2.11 -23.43 -12.15
N ASP A 295 3.27 -23.98 -11.80
CA ASP A 295 3.51 -24.51 -10.44
C ASP A 295 3.90 -23.37 -9.49
N LYS A 296 2.90 -22.80 -8.80
CA LYS A 296 3.10 -21.73 -7.81
C LYS A 296 4.02 -22.18 -6.68
N GLY A 297 3.94 -23.44 -6.26
CA GLY A 297 4.74 -23.98 -5.16
C GLY A 297 6.22 -24.04 -5.52
N ASP A 298 6.55 -24.41 -6.75
CA ASP A 298 7.92 -24.33 -7.27
C ASP A 298 8.43 -22.89 -7.35
N LEU A 299 7.62 -21.95 -7.87
CA LEU A 299 8.02 -20.53 -7.91
C LEU A 299 8.37 -19.98 -6.52
N VAL A 300 7.49 -20.24 -5.54
CA VAL A 300 7.68 -19.80 -4.15
C VAL A 300 8.90 -20.47 -3.53
N ARG A 301 9.01 -21.80 -3.60
CA ARG A 301 10.14 -22.52 -2.99
C ARG A 301 11.46 -22.15 -3.66
N THR A 302 11.51 -21.97 -4.97
CA THR A 302 12.79 -21.86 -5.68
C THR A 302 13.35 -20.43 -5.66
N TYR A 303 12.50 -19.40 -5.69
CA TYR A 303 12.96 -18.02 -5.92
C TYR A 303 12.65 -17.02 -4.80
N LEU A 304 11.67 -17.31 -3.94
CA LEU A 304 11.13 -16.33 -3.00
C LEU A 304 11.57 -16.58 -1.56
N ALA A 305 11.58 -15.51 -0.76
CA ALA A 305 11.93 -15.57 0.65
C ALA A 305 10.94 -16.43 1.47
N PRO A 306 11.42 -17.08 2.55
CA PRO A 306 10.55 -17.76 3.52
C PRO A 306 9.45 -16.83 4.04
N GLY A 307 8.22 -17.33 4.15
CA GLY A 307 7.05 -16.55 4.53
C GLY A 307 6.19 -16.06 3.35
N THR A 308 6.71 -16.15 2.12
CA THR A 308 5.90 -15.92 0.91
C THR A 308 4.85 -17.02 0.72
N GLU A 309 3.63 -16.63 0.36
CA GLU A 309 2.48 -17.54 0.26
C GLU A 309 2.01 -17.73 -1.18
N PRO A 310 1.73 -18.95 -1.65
CA PRO A 310 1.07 -19.17 -2.93
C PRO A 310 -0.29 -18.48 -2.98
N GLY A 311 -0.56 -17.76 -4.07
CA GLY A 311 -1.78 -16.97 -4.21
C GLY A 311 -2.99 -17.87 -4.45
N ARG A 312 -4.00 -17.78 -3.60
CA ARG A 312 -5.31 -18.44 -3.77
C ARG A 312 -6.40 -17.46 -4.17
N GLY A 313 -6.23 -16.20 -3.80
CA GLY A 313 -7.04 -15.06 -4.21
C GLY A 313 -6.14 -13.86 -4.40
N ILE A 314 -6.74 -12.68 -4.46
CA ILE A 314 -5.98 -11.45 -4.54
C ILE A 314 -5.46 -11.01 -3.18
N LEU A 315 -6.20 -11.28 -2.11
CA LEU A 315 -5.89 -10.82 -0.77
C LEU A 315 -4.90 -11.80 -0.11
N PRO A 316 -3.80 -11.31 0.48
CA PRO A 316 -2.89 -12.18 1.22
C PRO A 316 -3.58 -12.79 2.44
N ASP A 317 -3.46 -14.11 2.59
CA ASP A 317 -4.14 -14.88 3.65
C ASP A 317 -3.70 -14.43 5.07
N ARG A 318 -2.54 -13.78 5.20
CA ARG A 318 -1.94 -13.29 6.47
C ARG A 318 -1.93 -11.78 6.72
N THR A 319 -2.73 -10.99 6.00
CA THR A 319 -2.86 -9.57 6.41
C THR A 319 -3.48 -9.48 7.82
N VAL A 320 -3.21 -8.38 8.54
CA VAL A 320 -3.69 -8.13 9.92
C VAL A 320 -5.21 -8.30 10.05
N PHE A 321 -5.94 -8.12 8.95
CA PHE A 321 -7.40 -8.24 8.87
C PHE A 321 -7.92 -9.64 8.47
N TYR A 322 -7.06 -10.49 7.89
CA TYR A 322 -7.47 -11.70 7.16
C TYR A 322 -7.01 -13.01 7.86
N ALA A 323 -5.96 -12.93 8.70
CA ALA A 323 -5.32 -14.07 9.36
C ALA A 323 -6.21 -14.92 10.29
N ALA A 324 -7.41 -14.44 10.66
CA ALA A 324 -8.28 -15.10 11.62
C ALA A 324 -9.36 -16.02 10.99
N LEU A 325 -9.53 -16.05 9.67
CA LEU A 325 -10.82 -16.46 9.09
C LEU A 325 -10.81 -17.55 7.99
N ARG A 326 -9.65 -17.99 7.47
CA ARG A 326 -9.62 -18.99 6.38
C ARG A 326 -9.12 -20.37 6.85
N HIS A 327 -9.95 -21.40 6.67
CA HIS A 327 -9.56 -22.81 6.76
C HIS A 327 -9.07 -23.37 5.41
N GLU A 328 -8.25 -24.41 5.48
CA GLU A 328 -7.49 -25.02 4.37
C GLU A 328 -8.33 -25.67 3.25
N GLY A 329 -7.87 -25.53 2.00
CA GLY A 329 -8.27 -26.31 0.81
C GLY A 329 -8.07 -25.49 -0.48
N THR A 330 -7.70 -25.98 -1.65
CA THR A 330 -7.47 -27.33 -2.21
C THR A 330 -6.24 -27.27 -3.16
N GLN A 331 -5.57 -28.40 -3.38
CA GLN A 331 -4.51 -28.52 -4.39
C GLN A 331 -5.11 -28.59 -5.80
N ALA A 332 -4.48 -27.91 -6.76
CA ALA A 332 -4.84 -28.04 -8.17
C ALA A 332 -4.64 -29.49 -8.64
N PRO A 333 -5.57 -30.08 -9.41
CA PRO A 333 -5.41 -31.41 -9.94
C PRO A 333 -4.25 -31.47 -10.96
N PRO A 334 -3.48 -32.57 -11.00
CA PRO A 334 -2.41 -32.73 -11.99
C PRO A 334 -3.00 -32.84 -13.40
N PHE A 335 -2.39 -32.16 -14.38
CA PHE A 335 -2.77 -32.23 -15.79
C PHE A 335 -1.71 -32.97 -16.61
N PRO A 336 -2.09 -33.81 -17.59
CA PRO A 336 -1.16 -34.41 -18.52
C PRO A 336 -0.63 -33.37 -19.53
N PRO A 337 0.66 -33.40 -19.92
CA PRO A 337 1.22 -32.43 -20.86
C PRO A 337 0.47 -32.48 -22.20
N SER A 338 0.14 -31.30 -22.73
CA SER A 338 -0.28 -31.17 -24.13
C SER A 338 0.97 -31.13 -25.01
N ARG A 339 1.05 -32.03 -25.98
CA ARG A 339 2.16 -32.11 -26.97
C ARG A 339 1.86 -31.39 -28.30
N ALA A 340 0.78 -30.59 -28.37
CA ALA A 340 0.54 -29.76 -29.54
C ALA A 340 1.49 -28.55 -29.53
N GLU A 341 2.05 -28.17 -30.69
CA GLU A 341 2.79 -26.92 -30.83
C GLU A 341 1.89 -25.74 -30.44
N GLY A 342 2.31 -24.98 -29.44
CA GLY A 342 1.58 -23.83 -28.91
C GLY A 342 1.90 -22.53 -29.65
N PRO A 343 1.11 -21.46 -29.43
CA PRO A 343 1.36 -20.17 -30.04
C PRO A 343 2.70 -19.56 -29.59
N LYS A 344 3.25 -18.71 -30.47
CA LYS A 344 4.24 -17.71 -30.07
C LYS A 344 3.53 -16.55 -29.38
N ILE A 345 3.99 -16.20 -28.18
CA ILE A 345 3.36 -15.16 -27.36
C ILE A 345 4.38 -14.11 -26.90
N ARG A 346 3.93 -12.87 -26.73
CA ARG A 346 4.70 -11.81 -26.06
C ARG A 346 4.42 -11.84 -24.57
N PHE A 347 5.46 -12.01 -23.76
CA PHE A 347 5.37 -12.01 -22.30
C PHE A 347 6.00 -10.71 -21.76
N LEU A 348 5.15 -9.77 -21.36
CA LEU A 348 5.60 -8.50 -20.80
C LEU A 348 5.93 -8.66 -19.32
N VAL A 349 7.09 -8.18 -18.90
CA VAL A 349 7.57 -8.30 -17.52
C VAL A 349 8.10 -6.94 -17.07
N PRO A 350 7.79 -6.46 -15.86
CA PRO A 350 8.40 -5.26 -15.33
C PRO A 350 9.92 -5.48 -15.24
N LYS A 351 10.69 -4.45 -15.59
CA LYS A 351 12.12 -4.44 -15.30
C LYS A 351 12.30 -4.55 -13.78
N GLY A 352 13.15 -5.47 -13.37
CA GLY A 352 13.41 -5.71 -11.96
C GLY A 352 14.71 -6.45 -11.74
N GLY A 353 14.96 -6.76 -10.47
CA GLY A 353 16.11 -7.49 -9.99
C GLY A 353 16.22 -8.90 -10.55
N GLU A 354 17.24 -9.62 -10.09
CA GLU A 354 17.49 -10.99 -10.50
C GLU A 354 16.29 -11.93 -10.22
N THR A 355 15.60 -11.74 -9.09
CA THR A 355 14.39 -12.49 -8.72
C THR A 355 13.32 -12.43 -9.82
N VAL A 356 12.99 -11.21 -10.30
CA VAL A 356 11.98 -11.00 -11.35
C VAL A 356 12.40 -11.67 -12.66
N ARG A 357 13.68 -11.56 -13.03
CA ARG A 357 14.22 -12.21 -14.25
C ARG A 357 14.16 -13.73 -14.16
N ARG A 358 14.47 -14.31 -13.00
CA ARG A 358 14.42 -15.75 -12.76
C ARG A 358 12.97 -16.28 -12.74
N LEU A 359 12.05 -15.56 -12.11
CA LEU A 359 10.61 -15.88 -12.13
C LEU A 359 10.06 -15.92 -13.57
N ALA A 360 10.34 -14.87 -14.36
CA ALA A 360 9.88 -14.80 -15.74
C ALA A 360 10.39 -15.97 -16.60
N ARG A 361 11.68 -16.32 -16.46
CA ARG A 361 12.26 -17.48 -17.16
C ARG A 361 11.66 -18.80 -16.70
N ARG A 362 11.35 -18.96 -15.41
CA ARG A 362 10.70 -20.19 -14.94
C ARG A 362 9.28 -20.33 -15.50
N ILE A 363 8.54 -19.23 -15.56
CA ILE A 363 7.22 -19.19 -16.19
C ILE A 363 7.33 -19.57 -17.67
N GLU A 364 8.28 -18.99 -18.42
CA GLU A 364 8.56 -19.37 -19.81
C GLU A 364 8.82 -20.89 -19.96
N VAL A 365 9.61 -21.49 -19.07
CA VAL A 365 9.83 -22.95 -19.06
C VAL A 365 8.54 -23.73 -18.82
N PHE A 366 7.68 -23.31 -17.89
CA PHE A 366 6.37 -23.97 -17.69
C PHE A 366 5.48 -23.92 -18.94
N LEU A 367 5.48 -22.78 -19.63
CA LEU A 367 4.71 -22.58 -20.84
C LEU A 367 5.22 -23.49 -21.97
N GLU A 368 6.53 -23.61 -22.13
CA GLU A 368 7.13 -24.47 -23.15
C GLU A 368 6.93 -25.96 -22.82
N GLU A 369 7.31 -26.40 -21.62
CA GLU A 369 7.30 -27.82 -21.24
C GLU A 369 5.89 -28.41 -21.14
N LYS A 370 4.91 -27.64 -20.67
CA LYS A 370 3.57 -28.16 -20.36
C LYS A 370 2.52 -27.82 -21.42
N LEU A 371 2.73 -26.74 -22.18
CA LEU A 371 1.76 -26.25 -23.18
C LEU A 371 2.33 -26.18 -24.60
N GLY A 372 3.65 -26.27 -24.78
CA GLY A 372 4.31 -26.03 -26.06
C GLY A 372 4.30 -24.55 -26.49
N TRP A 373 4.03 -23.62 -25.57
CA TRP A 373 3.92 -22.19 -25.86
C TRP A 373 5.31 -21.54 -25.86
N HIS A 374 5.64 -20.82 -26.92
CA HIS A 374 6.93 -20.13 -27.03
C HIS A 374 6.78 -18.65 -26.64
N ALA A 375 7.17 -18.30 -25.42
CA ALA A 375 7.15 -16.93 -24.95
C ALA A 375 8.38 -16.15 -25.43
N ARG A 376 8.17 -14.89 -25.82
CA ARG A 376 9.24 -13.89 -25.96
C ARG A 376 9.12 -12.91 -24.81
N ILE A 377 10.06 -12.94 -23.88
CA ILE A 377 10.08 -12.04 -22.72
C ILE A 377 10.52 -10.64 -23.16
N GLU A 378 9.74 -9.63 -22.78
CA GLU A 378 10.05 -8.20 -22.96
C GLU A 378 10.07 -7.51 -21.59
N PHE A 379 11.25 -7.10 -21.13
CA PHE A 379 11.40 -6.33 -19.88
C PHE A 379 11.12 -4.85 -20.13
N LEU A 380 10.11 -4.30 -19.46
CA LEU A 380 9.63 -2.93 -19.66
C LEU A 380 9.70 -2.10 -18.38
N GLU A 381 9.94 -0.80 -18.52
CA GLU A 381 9.70 0.17 -17.43
C GLU A 381 8.22 0.15 -17.06
N GLU A 382 7.90 0.31 -15.77
CA GLU A 382 6.53 0.23 -15.21
C GLU A 382 5.52 1.06 -16.01
N ARG A 383 5.80 2.35 -16.25
CA ARG A 383 4.93 3.23 -17.05
C ARG A 383 4.70 2.75 -18.48
N THR A 384 5.66 2.04 -19.07
CA THR A 384 5.52 1.50 -20.43
C THR A 384 4.73 0.19 -20.41
N LEU A 385 4.93 -0.65 -19.39
CA LEU A 385 4.13 -1.83 -19.14
C LEU A 385 2.65 -1.46 -19.00
N GLN A 386 2.31 -0.57 -18.07
CA GLN A 386 0.94 -0.11 -17.82
C GLN A 386 0.26 0.44 -19.08
N ARG A 387 0.95 1.29 -19.85
CA ARG A 387 0.42 1.81 -21.14
C ARG A 387 0.15 0.71 -22.17
N ARG A 388 0.96 -0.35 -22.22
CA ARG A 388 0.73 -1.47 -23.15
C ARG A 388 -0.41 -2.37 -22.69
N LEU A 389 -0.57 -2.55 -21.37
CA LEU A 389 -1.70 -3.28 -20.80
C LEU A 389 -3.03 -2.58 -21.10
N ALA A 390 -3.13 -1.29 -20.77
CA ALA A 390 -4.32 -0.48 -21.05
C ALA A 390 -4.67 -0.44 -22.55
N ALA A 391 -3.67 -0.47 -23.43
CA ALA A 391 -3.88 -0.53 -24.88
C ALA A 391 -4.12 -1.94 -25.44
N GLY A 392 -4.18 -2.99 -24.60
CA GLY A 392 -4.32 -4.38 -25.00
C GLY A 392 -3.16 -4.93 -25.84
N ARG A 393 -1.97 -4.32 -25.79
CA ARG A 393 -0.80 -4.67 -26.63
C ARG A 393 0.13 -5.67 -25.96
N PHE A 394 -0.45 -6.73 -25.42
CA PHE A 394 0.23 -7.83 -24.74
C PHE A 394 -0.51 -9.15 -25.01
N ASP A 395 0.18 -10.26 -24.78
CA ASP A 395 -0.41 -11.60 -24.85
C ASP A 395 -0.46 -12.20 -23.43
N LEU A 396 0.68 -12.15 -22.73
CA LEU A 396 0.84 -12.49 -21.31
C LEU A 396 1.60 -11.35 -20.60
N ALA A 397 1.31 -11.10 -19.33
CA ALA A 397 2.00 -10.09 -18.53
C ALA A 397 2.17 -10.53 -17.08
N LEU A 398 3.33 -10.20 -16.49
CA LEU A 398 3.56 -10.29 -15.05
C LEU A 398 3.31 -8.92 -14.43
N LEU A 399 2.57 -8.86 -13.32
CA LEU A 399 2.35 -7.64 -12.56
C LEU A 399 2.62 -7.86 -11.07
N PHE A 400 3.03 -6.79 -10.41
CA PHE A 400 3.05 -6.69 -8.95
C PHE A 400 1.98 -5.70 -8.55
N TRP A 401 0.91 -6.19 -7.92
CA TRP A 401 -0.18 -5.35 -7.46
C TRP A 401 -0.02 -5.09 -5.97
N HIS A 402 -0.05 -3.83 -5.55
CA HIS A 402 0.10 -3.41 -4.15
C HIS A 402 -1.20 -2.84 -3.64
N ALA A 403 -1.83 -3.54 -2.69
CA ALA A 403 -3.07 -3.09 -2.09
C ALA A 403 -2.90 -1.70 -1.49
N ALA A 404 -3.76 -0.77 -1.88
CA ALA A 404 -3.74 0.59 -1.36
C ALA A 404 -4.35 0.69 0.06
N PHE A 405 -5.17 -0.29 0.42
CA PHE A 405 -5.82 -0.42 1.72
C PHE A 405 -5.45 -1.75 2.36
N PRO A 406 -5.32 -1.79 3.69
CA PRO A 406 -5.19 -3.06 4.40
C PRO A 406 -6.55 -3.70 4.70
N ASP A 407 -7.64 -2.91 4.63
CA ASP A 407 -9.00 -3.43 4.73
C ASP A 407 -9.31 -4.24 3.46
N PRO A 408 -9.78 -5.49 3.59
CA PRO A 408 -9.90 -6.40 2.46
C PRO A 408 -11.05 -6.05 1.50
N PHE A 409 -12.10 -5.37 1.98
CA PHE A 409 -13.16 -4.89 1.09
C PHE A 409 -12.65 -3.75 0.21
N LEU A 410 -11.95 -2.79 0.82
CA LEU A 410 -11.34 -1.68 0.10
C LEU A 410 -10.19 -2.14 -0.79
N ALA A 411 -9.42 -3.14 -0.40
CA ALA A 411 -8.37 -3.74 -1.23
C ALA A 411 -8.97 -4.45 -2.46
N LEU A 412 -10.09 -5.15 -2.31
CA LEU A 412 -10.77 -5.76 -3.44
C LEU A 412 -11.40 -4.71 -4.36
N GLU A 413 -11.97 -3.64 -3.79
CA GLU A 413 -12.50 -2.49 -4.54
C GLU A 413 -11.40 -1.78 -5.33
N ASP A 414 -10.23 -1.57 -4.72
CA ASP A 414 -9.01 -1.02 -5.32
C ASP A 414 -8.54 -1.88 -6.50
N PHE A 415 -8.45 -3.20 -6.32
CA PHE A 415 -8.12 -4.09 -7.42
C PHE A 415 -9.12 -4.01 -8.57
N CYS A 416 -10.42 -3.97 -8.26
CA CYS A 416 -11.44 -3.87 -9.28
C CYS A 416 -11.35 -2.55 -10.06
N ALA A 417 -11.00 -1.44 -9.39
CA ALA A 417 -10.71 -0.18 -10.06
C ALA A 417 -9.47 -0.29 -10.98
N ASP A 418 -8.39 -0.93 -10.52
CA ASP A 418 -7.19 -1.13 -11.32
C ASP A 418 -7.41 -2.09 -12.50
N ALA A 419 -8.11 -3.20 -12.27
CA ALA A 419 -8.47 -4.19 -13.28
C ALA A 419 -9.27 -3.54 -14.41
N ALA A 420 -10.14 -2.57 -14.11
CA ALA A 420 -10.85 -1.81 -15.13
C ALA A 420 -9.92 -0.99 -16.04
N ARG A 421 -8.74 -0.60 -15.55
CA ARG A 421 -7.73 0.18 -16.31
C ARG A 421 -6.82 -0.72 -17.14
N PHE A 422 -6.36 -1.85 -16.59
CA PHE A 422 -5.32 -2.67 -17.24
C PHE A 422 -5.86 -3.90 -17.99
N LEU A 423 -7.11 -4.33 -17.78
CA LEU A 423 -7.70 -5.47 -18.51
C LEU A 423 -8.49 -5.01 -19.73
N PRO A 424 -8.16 -5.52 -20.94
CA PRO A 424 -9.03 -5.40 -22.10
C PRO A 424 -10.39 -6.07 -21.81
N GLY A 425 -11.46 -5.29 -21.76
CA GLY A 425 -12.80 -5.75 -21.36
C GLY A 425 -13.25 -5.30 -19.96
N GLY A 426 -12.39 -4.61 -19.21
CA GLY A 426 -12.70 -4.06 -17.89
C GLY A 426 -12.69 -5.11 -16.77
N ALA A 427 -13.16 -4.71 -15.59
CA ALA A 427 -13.10 -5.52 -14.36
C ALA A 427 -14.20 -6.59 -14.21
N GLY A 428 -15.08 -6.75 -15.20
CA GLY A 428 -16.17 -7.73 -15.17
C GLY A 428 -17.33 -7.39 -14.20
N GLU A 429 -18.36 -8.22 -14.21
CA GLU A 429 -19.59 -8.03 -13.42
C GLU A 429 -19.37 -8.24 -11.92
N ALA A 430 -18.53 -9.20 -11.53
CA ALA A 430 -18.18 -9.44 -10.14
C ALA A 430 -17.64 -8.17 -9.46
N CYS A 431 -16.74 -7.45 -10.11
CA CYS A 431 -16.20 -6.20 -9.58
C CYS A 431 -17.24 -5.09 -9.39
N GLN A 432 -18.35 -5.09 -10.15
CA GLN A 432 -19.42 -4.10 -9.98
C GLN A 432 -20.25 -4.34 -8.71
N ARG A 433 -20.19 -5.54 -8.13
CA ARG A 433 -20.94 -5.92 -6.92
C ARG A 433 -20.15 -5.69 -5.63
N VAL A 434 -18.82 -5.65 -5.69
CA VAL A 434 -17.92 -5.37 -4.55
C VAL A 434 -18.35 -4.14 -3.71
N PRO A 435 -18.72 -2.98 -4.30
CA PRO A 435 -19.03 -1.79 -3.52
C PRO A 435 -20.25 -1.99 -2.60
N ARG A 436 -21.18 -2.89 -2.98
CA ARG A 436 -22.38 -3.22 -2.21
C ARG A 436 -22.09 -4.09 -0.99
N LEU A 437 -20.93 -4.75 -0.92
CA LEU A 437 -20.55 -5.54 0.25
C LEU A 437 -20.44 -4.67 1.51
N SER A 438 -20.01 -3.41 1.35
CA SER A 438 -19.94 -2.43 2.43
C SER A 438 -21.30 -2.09 3.07
N THR A 439 -22.43 -2.41 2.42
CA THR A 439 -23.78 -2.15 2.96
C THR A 439 -24.32 -3.27 3.84
N LEU A 440 -23.65 -4.43 3.89
CA LEU A 440 -24.08 -5.55 4.74
C LEU A 440 -23.78 -5.22 6.21
N SER A 441 -24.80 -5.22 7.06
CA SER A 441 -24.67 -4.90 8.49
C SER A 441 -24.12 -6.07 9.32
N ASP A 442 -24.34 -7.31 8.89
CA ASP A 442 -23.84 -8.50 9.57
C ASP A 442 -22.38 -8.79 9.16
N PRO A 443 -21.42 -8.84 10.12
CA PRO A 443 -20.02 -9.07 9.81
C PRO A 443 -19.76 -10.43 9.13
N SER A 444 -20.43 -11.50 9.55
CA SER A 444 -20.20 -12.85 9.01
C SER A 444 -20.65 -12.96 7.56
N ALA A 445 -21.86 -12.48 7.25
CA ALA A 445 -22.37 -12.41 5.89
C ALA A 445 -21.50 -11.53 4.99
N ARG A 446 -20.90 -10.47 5.56
CA ARG A 446 -19.97 -9.61 4.82
C ARG A 446 -18.71 -10.36 4.39
N TRP A 447 -18.14 -11.17 5.28
CA TRP A 447 -16.97 -12.00 4.98
C TRP A 447 -17.26 -13.11 3.99
N GLU A 448 -18.37 -13.83 4.17
CA GLU A 448 -18.78 -14.88 3.23
C GLU A 448 -18.98 -14.32 1.82
N ALA A 449 -19.65 -13.17 1.71
CA ALA A 449 -19.84 -12.48 0.44
C ALA A 449 -18.51 -11.98 -0.16
N LEU A 450 -17.55 -11.55 0.66
CA LEU A 450 -16.22 -11.17 0.21
C LEU A 450 -15.47 -12.35 -0.42
N PHE A 451 -15.42 -13.48 0.28
CA PHE A 451 -14.71 -14.67 -0.23
C PHE A 451 -15.35 -15.19 -1.51
N GLY A 452 -16.68 -15.26 -1.56
CA GLY A 452 -17.40 -15.70 -2.75
C GLY A 452 -17.15 -14.79 -3.96
N ILE A 453 -17.12 -13.46 -3.77
CA ILE A 453 -16.84 -12.54 -4.87
C ILE A 453 -15.38 -12.59 -5.32
N GLU A 454 -14.44 -12.83 -4.40
CA GLU A 454 -13.02 -12.94 -4.71
C GLU A 454 -12.72 -14.19 -5.55
N GLU A 455 -13.36 -15.31 -5.20
CA GLU A 455 -13.29 -16.55 -5.99
C GLU A 455 -13.87 -16.33 -7.39
N GLU A 456 -15.06 -15.72 -7.49
CA GLU A 456 -15.68 -15.40 -8.78
C GLU A 456 -14.79 -14.48 -9.62
N ILE A 457 -14.14 -13.48 -9.02
CA ILE A 457 -13.17 -12.62 -9.72
C ILE A 457 -12.00 -13.45 -10.26
N GLY A 458 -11.46 -14.38 -9.45
CA GLY A 458 -10.35 -15.25 -9.84
C GLY A 458 -10.68 -16.19 -11.00
N GLU A 459 -11.92 -16.64 -11.10
CA GLU A 459 -12.42 -17.46 -12.21
C GLU A 459 -12.80 -16.63 -13.44
N ALA A 460 -13.50 -15.52 -13.24
CA ALA A 460 -14.08 -14.72 -14.31
C ALA A 460 -13.04 -13.86 -15.02
N LEU A 461 -12.01 -13.34 -14.34
CA LEU A 461 -11.00 -12.49 -14.96
C LEU A 461 -9.82 -13.29 -15.53
N PRO A 462 -9.16 -12.79 -16.58
CA PRO A 462 -7.97 -13.41 -17.16
C PRO A 462 -6.71 -13.16 -16.31
N VAL A 463 -6.78 -13.55 -15.04
CA VAL A 463 -5.74 -13.34 -14.03
C VAL A 463 -5.50 -14.64 -13.25
N LEU A 464 -4.24 -14.89 -12.95
CA LEU A 464 -3.80 -15.92 -12.02
C LEU A 464 -3.00 -15.26 -10.90
N PHE A 465 -3.52 -15.34 -9.68
CA PHE A 465 -2.81 -14.91 -8.47
C PHE A 465 -1.67 -15.89 -8.18
N LEU A 466 -0.41 -15.47 -8.36
CA LEU A 466 0.74 -16.36 -8.23
C LEU A 466 1.15 -16.54 -6.77
N PHE A 467 1.42 -15.44 -6.06
CA PHE A 467 1.87 -15.44 -4.67
C PHE A 467 1.82 -14.04 -4.04
N HIS A 468 1.84 -14.01 -2.71
CA HIS A 468 1.92 -12.82 -1.88
C HIS A 468 3.31 -12.71 -1.27
N PRO A 469 4.24 -11.95 -1.88
CA PRO A 469 5.62 -11.90 -1.41
C PRO A 469 5.70 -11.16 -0.08
N VAL A 470 6.60 -11.63 0.79
CA VAL A 470 7.03 -10.84 1.93
C VAL A 470 7.99 -9.77 1.46
N VAL A 471 7.86 -8.57 2.04
CA VAL A 471 8.78 -7.48 1.77
C VAL A 471 9.89 -7.51 2.81
N GLY A 472 11.14 -7.45 2.33
CA GLY A 472 12.32 -7.35 3.17
C GLY A 472 12.71 -5.89 3.39
N LEU A 473 12.84 -5.48 4.65
CA LEU A 473 13.60 -4.28 5.02
C LEU A 473 14.97 -4.70 5.52
N GLU A 474 16.01 -4.39 4.75
CA GLU A 474 17.41 -4.62 5.16
C GLU A 474 18.03 -3.33 5.70
N GLY A 475 18.77 -3.44 6.80
CA GLY A 475 19.49 -2.33 7.42
C GLY A 475 18.82 -1.84 8.72
N GLY A 476 19.19 -0.64 9.18
CA GLY A 476 18.55 -0.04 10.36
C GLY A 476 18.97 -0.59 11.72
N GLY A 477 20.08 -1.34 11.84
CA GLY A 477 20.51 -1.94 13.12
C GLY A 477 20.74 -0.95 14.28
N ARG A 478 20.83 0.36 14.00
CA ARG A 478 20.85 1.43 15.01
C ARG A 478 19.66 2.40 14.89
N LEU A 479 18.76 2.20 13.94
CA LEU A 479 17.58 3.03 13.77
C LEU A 479 16.43 2.40 14.55
N THR A 480 15.90 3.13 15.52
CA THR A 480 14.83 2.70 16.44
C THR A 480 13.61 3.58 16.23
N GLY A 481 12.41 3.12 16.59
CA GLY A 481 11.18 3.92 16.46
C GLY A 481 10.58 3.96 15.05
N ILE A 482 11.03 3.08 14.15
CA ILE A 482 10.41 2.92 12.83
C ILE A 482 9.05 2.25 13.02
N ARG A 483 7.98 2.98 12.64
CA ARG A 483 6.64 2.42 12.46
C ARG A 483 6.44 2.01 11.01
N PHE A 484 5.40 1.25 10.71
CA PHE A 484 5.09 0.85 9.35
C PHE A 484 3.67 1.23 8.99
N SER A 485 3.48 1.72 7.76
CA SER A 485 2.16 1.83 7.18
C SER A 485 1.58 0.42 6.98
N PRO A 486 0.25 0.29 6.89
CA PRO A 486 -0.35 -1.01 6.62
C PRO A 486 0.08 -1.65 5.28
N GLY A 487 0.50 -0.82 4.33
CA GLY A 487 1.10 -1.25 3.05
C GLY A 487 2.59 -1.60 3.15
N GLY A 488 3.14 -1.66 4.37
CA GLY A 488 4.52 -2.05 4.64
C GLY A 488 5.57 -0.95 4.44
N LEU A 489 5.18 0.29 4.14
CA LEU A 489 6.17 1.38 3.97
C LEU A 489 6.63 1.91 5.35
N PRO A 490 7.93 2.16 5.56
CA PRO A 490 8.41 2.68 6.84
C PRO A 490 7.94 4.13 7.05
N LEU A 491 7.45 4.41 8.25
CA LEU A 491 7.08 5.74 8.74
C LEU A 491 8.17 6.24 9.68
N LEU A 492 8.82 7.34 9.33
CA LEU A 492 10.06 7.78 9.96
C LEU A 492 9.89 8.99 10.91
N ALA A 493 8.64 9.40 11.20
CA ALA A 493 8.36 10.52 12.10
C ALA A 493 8.94 10.30 13.51
N ASP A 494 8.84 9.09 14.04
CA ASP A 494 9.35 8.72 15.37
C ASP A 494 10.69 7.99 15.33
N ALA A 495 11.29 7.84 14.15
CA ALA A 495 12.54 7.12 13.99
C ALA A 495 13.73 7.94 14.52
N TRP A 496 14.69 7.30 15.18
CA TRP A 496 15.87 7.94 15.77
C TRP A 496 17.06 6.98 15.88
N TRP A 497 18.28 7.53 15.98
CA TRP A 497 19.51 6.75 16.05
C TRP A 497 19.90 6.36 17.49
N SER A 498 19.96 5.06 17.79
CA SER A 498 20.46 4.51 19.04
C SER A 498 21.97 4.70 19.22
N LYS A 499 22.45 4.69 20.48
CA LYS A 499 23.88 4.78 20.79
C LYS A 499 24.63 3.56 20.26
N ARG A 500 25.90 3.75 19.91
CA ARG A 500 26.82 2.66 19.57
C ARG A 500 27.15 1.83 20.79
#